data_AF-A0A4R3EUT8-F1
#
_entry.id   AF-A0A4R3EUT8-F1
#
_cell.length_a   1.000
_cell.length_b   1.000
_cell.length_c   1.000
_cell.angle_alpha   90.00
_cell.angle_beta   90.00
_cell.angle_gamma   90.00
#
_symmetry.space_group_name_H-M   'P 1'
#
loop_
_entity.id
_entity.type
_entity.pdbx_description
1 polymer ?
#
loop_
_entity_poly.entity_id
_entity_poly.type
_entity_poly.pdbx_seq_one_letter_code
_entity_poly.pdbx_strand_id
1 'polypeptide(L)'
;MKNFDAFISGTKELARQKQVVWSTPTDASGDIALAYRWAMGAMAGARRQEPYFSSSSPDESALHHLNSVRAARGLPAVQRKAAGSDWCDLMKAVIIEQIYIRTNGPGQAHRHVLMLRLLAADAEDTPPWDLDPGTVRRSYNAALTKGLSGKDALDFKTTIRLYFDRRDLADLPALERHCVAFAGIGSEVMELRRLSQNNHHSRLAILSRLGDRRSAEKLPDRDSYARIVDIVFMMQPQNFSDRIRFCAIKKMIILGLRSEEVLGAPADCLAWRDYFDADGTAAGTKGGVSREHAFRFFAAKQPTQEESTDGKVLFETSQSVPQRFQGGCRGYGGGNARADGSGPQTHPAPISHGTAASGVLRN
;
A
#
# COMPACT_ATOMS: atom_id res chain seq x y z
N MET A 1 1.29 15.19 -5.74
CA MET A 1 1.43 16.67 -5.53
C MET A 1 0.44 17.31 -4.52
N LYS A 2 -0.89 17.36 -4.75
CA LYS A 2 -1.85 18.13 -3.91
C LYS A 2 -1.76 17.86 -2.39
N ASN A 3 -1.55 16.60 -1.99
CA ASN A 3 -1.46 16.22 -0.57
C ASN A 3 -0.16 16.67 0.09
N PHE A 4 0.94 16.72 -0.67
CA PHE A 4 2.23 17.20 -0.19
C PHE A 4 2.16 18.69 0.14
N ASP A 5 1.72 19.51 -0.82
CA ASP A 5 1.62 20.95 -0.63
C ASP A 5 0.65 21.31 0.51
N ALA A 6 -0.48 20.60 0.61
CA ALA A 6 -1.43 20.78 1.70
C ALA A 6 -0.82 20.44 3.06
N PHE A 7 -0.03 19.36 3.15
CA PHE A 7 0.66 18.97 4.38
C PHE A 7 1.72 19.99 4.80
N ILE A 8 2.55 20.45 3.86
CA ILE A 8 3.57 21.47 4.13
C ILE A 8 2.92 22.79 4.52
N SER A 9 1.88 23.23 3.81
CA SER A 9 1.19 24.49 4.11
C SER A 9 0.51 24.47 5.48
N GLY A 10 -0.17 23.37 5.82
CA GLY A 10 -0.81 23.21 7.13
C GLY A 10 0.20 23.20 8.29
N THR A 11 1.36 22.57 8.10
CA THR A 11 2.41 22.56 9.13
C THR A 11 3.18 23.88 9.22
N LYS A 12 3.36 24.61 8.12
CA LYS A 12 3.89 25.99 8.12
C LYS A 12 3.01 26.93 8.92
N GLU A 13 1.69 26.85 8.73
CA GLU A 13 0.73 27.66 9.48
C GLU A 13 0.75 27.32 10.98
N LEU A 14 0.81 26.04 11.32
CA LEU A 14 0.95 25.62 12.72
C LEU A 14 2.27 26.09 13.35
N ALA A 15 3.39 26.03 12.61
CA ALA A 15 4.67 26.54 13.06
C ALA A 15 4.60 28.04 13.37
N ARG A 16 3.93 28.82 12.51
CA ARG A 16 3.68 30.26 12.73
C ARG A 16 2.89 30.51 14.01
N GLN A 17 1.83 29.74 14.26
CA GLN A 17 1.03 29.83 15.49
C GLN A 17 1.82 29.48 16.75
N LYS A 18 2.77 28.53 16.64
CA LYS A 18 3.68 28.13 17.72
C LYS A 18 4.96 28.98 17.79
N GLN A 19 5.04 30.06 17.00
CA GLN A 19 6.18 30.98 16.95
C GLN A 19 7.51 30.29 16.60
N VAL A 20 7.45 29.21 15.81
CA VAL A 20 8.63 28.51 15.29
C VAL A 20 9.01 29.10 13.95
N VAL A 21 10.24 29.62 13.83
CA VAL A 21 10.76 30.19 12.58
C VAL A 21 10.99 29.08 11.56
N TRP A 22 10.23 29.09 10.47
CA TRP A 22 10.31 28.05 9.43
C TRP A 22 11.64 28.06 8.65
N SER A 23 12.20 29.25 8.43
CA SER A 23 13.45 29.42 7.70
C SER A 23 14.63 28.87 8.51
N THR A 24 15.38 27.96 7.90
CA THR A 24 16.58 27.36 8.48
C THR A 24 17.70 27.42 7.45
N PRO A 25 18.45 28.52 7.36
CA PRO A 25 19.57 28.63 6.42
C PRO A 25 20.56 27.48 6.63
N THR A 26 20.84 26.73 5.56
CA THR A 26 21.76 25.60 5.53
C THR A 26 22.99 25.95 4.69
N ASP A 27 24.15 25.48 5.12
CA ASP A 27 25.35 25.51 4.30
C ASP A 27 25.33 24.43 3.20
N ALA A 28 26.38 24.35 2.38
CA ALA A 28 26.50 23.36 1.31
C ALA A 28 26.52 21.90 1.81
N SER A 29 26.98 21.67 3.04
CA SER A 29 26.97 20.36 3.70
C SER A 29 25.62 20.00 4.31
N GLY A 30 24.68 20.95 4.31
CA GLY A 30 23.34 20.85 4.90
C GLY A 30 23.28 21.19 6.38
N ASP A 31 24.34 21.75 6.97
CA ASP A 31 24.34 22.12 8.38
C ASP A 31 23.62 23.45 8.60
N ILE A 32 22.72 23.47 9.60
CA ILE A 32 21.91 24.63 9.94
C ILE A 32 22.71 25.51 10.91
N ALA A 33 22.78 26.80 10.58
CA ALA A 33 23.42 27.80 11.43
C ALA A 33 22.84 27.77 12.86
N LEU A 34 23.70 27.89 13.87
CA LEU A 34 23.36 27.65 15.29
C LEU A 34 22.10 28.43 15.74
N ALA A 35 21.97 29.69 15.32
CA ALA A 35 20.84 30.57 15.65
C ALA A 35 19.49 30.11 15.07
N TYR A 36 19.49 29.25 14.06
CA TYR A 36 18.29 28.77 13.37
C TYR A 36 17.98 27.30 13.64
N ARG A 37 18.78 26.62 14.49
CA ARG A 37 18.53 25.23 14.86
C ARG A 37 17.28 25.14 15.73
N TRP A 38 16.42 24.15 15.45
CA TRP A 38 15.24 23.96 16.28
C TRP A 38 15.57 23.10 17.49
N ALA A 39 15.40 23.66 18.68
CA ALA A 39 15.51 22.94 19.95
C ALA A 39 14.25 22.09 20.17
N MET A 40 14.22 20.85 19.67
CA MET A 40 13.01 20.02 19.74
C MET A 40 12.55 19.73 21.17
N GLY A 41 13.47 19.72 22.14
CA GLY A 41 13.14 19.65 23.58
C GLY A 41 12.31 20.84 24.05
N ALA A 42 12.73 22.05 23.72
CA ALA A 42 12.02 23.27 24.07
C ALA A 42 10.65 23.32 23.37
N MET A 43 10.59 22.91 22.10
CA MET A 43 9.34 22.81 21.35
C MET A 43 8.33 21.86 22.02
N ALA A 44 8.82 20.74 22.58
CA ALA A 44 8.00 19.74 23.26
C ALA A 44 7.74 20.03 24.75
N GLY A 45 8.26 21.14 25.30
CA GLY A 45 8.16 21.44 26.74
C GLY A 45 8.94 20.47 27.64
N ALA A 46 9.94 19.77 27.09
CA ALA A 46 10.74 18.80 27.84
C ALA A 46 11.78 19.51 28.72
N ARG A 47 11.99 18.99 29.94
CA ARG A 47 12.98 19.54 30.91
C ARG A 47 14.43 19.09 30.65
N ARG A 48 14.64 18.07 29.83
CA ARG A 48 15.96 17.52 29.51
C ARG A 48 16.52 18.18 28.25
N GLN A 49 17.85 18.23 28.12
CA GLN A 49 18.48 18.48 26.83
C GLN A 49 18.12 17.35 25.87
N GLU A 50 17.45 17.71 24.79
CA GLU A 50 16.88 16.82 23.79
C GLU A 50 17.41 17.23 22.41
N PRO A 51 17.30 16.36 21.39
CA PRO A 51 17.99 16.57 20.12
C PRO A 51 17.57 17.87 19.42
N TYR A 52 18.52 18.46 18.69
CA TYR A 52 18.27 19.62 17.83
C TYR A 52 18.01 19.17 16.39
N PHE A 53 17.16 19.91 15.68
CA PHE A 53 17.18 19.90 14.22
C PHE A 53 18.33 20.80 13.75
N SER A 54 19.49 20.18 13.53
CA SER A 54 20.76 20.86 13.26
C SER A 54 21.30 20.72 11.84
N SER A 55 20.72 19.83 11.03
CA SER A 55 21.21 19.53 9.68
C SER A 55 20.06 18.98 8.81
N SER A 56 20.12 19.21 7.51
CA SER A 56 19.28 18.54 6.51
C SER A 56 19.89 17.25 5.97
N SER A 57 21.15 16.97 6.32
CA SER A 57 21.93 15.92 5.67
C SER A 57 22.19 14.76 6.64
N PRO A 58 22.39 13.54 6.12
CA PRO A 58 22.70 12.39 6.96
C PRO A 58 24.03 12.58 7.71
N ASP A 59 24.15 11.88 8.84
CA ASP A 59 25.44 11.75 9.53
C ASP A 59 26.42 10.89 8.71
N GLU A 60 27.72 11.03 8.99
CA GLU A 60 28.77 10.34 8.25
C GLU A 60 28.63 8.81 8.31
N SER A 61 28.20 8.27 9.46
CA SER A 61 27.91 6.85 9.61
C SER A 61 26.79 6.38 8.67
N ALA A 62 25.65 7.08 8.65
CA ALA A 62 24.53 6.76 7.78
C ALA A 62 24.93 6.86 6.30
N LEU A 63 25.71 7.87 5.94
CA LEU A 63 26.22 8.05 4.58
C LEU A 63 27.19 6.91 4.18
N HIS A 64 28.06 6.48 5.08
CA HIS A 64 28.95 5.34 4.86
C HIS A 64 28.16 4.05 4.58
N HIS A 65 27.14 3.75 5.38
CA HIS A 65 26.27 2.59 5.16
C HIS A 65 25.49 2.70 3.84
N LEU A 66 25.00 3.89 3.49
CA LEU A 66 24.36 4.12 2.21
C LEU A 66 25.30 3.86 1.04
N ASN A 67 26.51 4.42 1.10
CA ASN A 67 27.50 4.26 0.04
C ASN A 67 28.00 2.82 -0.08
N SER A 68 28.08 2.07 1.01
CA SER A 68 28.37 0.63 0.99
C SER A 68 27.28 -0.16 0.24
N VAL A 69 26.00 0.15 0.49
CA VAL A 69 24.87 -0.48 -0.22
C VAL A 69 24.85 -0.08 -1.69
N ARG A 70 25.18 1.17 -2.02
CA ARG A 70 25.26 1.67 -3.41
C ARG A 70 26.42 1.02 -4.17
N ALA A 71 27.60 0.94 -3.56
CA ALA A 71 28.78 0.30 -4.15
C ALA A 71 28.53 -1.18 -4.47
N ALA A 72 27.89 -1.92 -3.56
CA ALA A 72 27.49 -3.31 -3.78
C ALA A 72 26.48 -3.50 -4.95
N ARG A 73 25.92 -2.41 -5.46
CA ARG A 73 24.98 -2.38 -6.59
C ARG A 73 25.54 -1.66 -7.82
N GLY A 74 26.83 -1.35 -7.83
CA GLY A 74 27.50 -0.66 -8.94
C GLY A 74 27.04 0.80 -9.11
N LEU A 75 26.48 1.41 -8.07
CA LEU A 75 26.05 2.81 -8.08
C LEU A 75 27.14 3.73 -7.51
N PRO A 76 27.25 4.96 -8.02
CA PRO A 76 28.23 5.92 -7.51
C PRO A 76 27.91 6.31 -6.06
N ALA A 77 28.97 6.61 -5.30
CA ALA A 77 28.85 7.10 -3.94
C ALA A 77 28.20 8.49 -3.92
N VAL A 78 27.28 8.69 -2.99
CA VAL A 78 26.66 9.99 -2.70
C VAL A 78 27.58 10.78 -1.78
N GLN A 79 27.77 12.06 -2.09
CA GLN A 79 28.50 12.99 -1.24
C GLN A 79 27.55 13.65 -0.24
N ARG A 80 28.09 14.04 0.93
CA ARG A 80 27.34 14.83 1.89
C ARG A 80 27.01 16.19 1.27
N LYS A 81 25.73 16.42 0.99
CA LYS A 81 25.21 17.69 0.46
C LYS A 81 23.92 18.08 1.18
N ALA A 82 23.59 19.36 1.18
CA ALA A 82 22.28 19.85 1.64
C ALA A 82 21.14 19.14 0.91
N ALA A 83 20.08 18.77 1.64
CA ALA A 83 18.90 18.20 1.01
C ALA A 83 18.15 19.30 0.24
N GLY A 84 17.44 18.92 -0.83
CA GLY A 84 16.59 19.85 -1.57
C GLY A 84 15.56 20.56 -0.68
N SER A 85 15.04 21.70 -1.14
CA SER A 85 14.08 22.51 -0.38
C SER A 85 12.86 21.71 0.07
N ASP A 86 12.34 20.85 -0.80
CA ASP A 86 11.14 20.06 -0.54
C ASP A 86 11.39 18.98 0.53
N TRP A 87 12.58 18.38 0.51
CA TRP A 87 13.02 17.45 1.54
C TRP A 87 13.20 18.16 2.89
N CYS A 88 13.79 19.36 2.89
CA CYS A 88 13.92 20.18 4.10
C CYS A 88 12.56 20.56 4.68
N ASP A 89 11.61 20.97 3.83
CA ASP A 89 10.25 21.30 4.23
C ASP A 89 9.52 20.07 4.78
N LEU A 90 9.70 18.89 4.18
CA LEU A 90 9.14 17.64 4.69
C LEU A 90 9.70 17.29 6.08
N MET A 91 11.02 17.40 6.28
CA MET A 91 11.64 17.13 7.59
C MET A 91 11.06 18.05 8.68
N LYS A 92 10.92 19.34 8.38
CA LYS A 92 10.31 20.33 9.28
C LYS A 92 8.84 20.03 9.57
N ALA A 93 8.06 19.71 8.54
CA ALA A 93 6.65 19.35 8.68
C ALA A 93 6.48 18.12 9.59
N VAL A 94 7.34 17.12 9.42
CA VAL A 94 7.38 15.93 10.28
C VAL A 94 7.69 16.26 11.74
N ILE A 95 8.63 17.17 12.01
CA ILE A 95 8.94 17.62 13.37
C ILE A 95 7.72 18.30 14.00
N ILE A 96 7.10 19.24 13.29
CA ILE A 96 5.91 19.96 13.74
C ILE A 96 4.76 18.99 14.03
N GLU A 97 4.48 18.05 13.14
CA GLU A 97 3.42 17.06 13.36
C GLU A 97 3.72 16.19 14.60
N GLN A 98 4.93 15.68 14.71
CA GLN A 98 5.28 14.76 15.81
C GLN A 98 5.18 15.45 17.17
N ILE A 99 5.67 16.68 17.27
CA ILE A 99 5.71 17.41 18.54
C ILE A 99 4.34 18.02 18.87
N TYR A 100 3.70 18.72 17.93
CA TYR A 100 2.52 19.54 18.26
C TYR A 100 1.18 18.87 17.96
N ILE A 101 1.12 17.90 17.04
CA ILE A 101 -0.13 17.22 16.69
C ILE A 101 -0.22 15.87 17.40
N ARG A 102 0.85 15.07 17.34
CA ARG A 102 0.89 13.74 17.95
C ARG A 102 1.36 13.76 19.40
N THR A 103 1.85 14.90 19.90
CA THR A 103 2.37 15.04 21.26
C THR A 103 3.44 14.00 21.62
N ASN A 104 4.21 13.56 20.62
CA ASN A 104 5.29 12.61 20.82
C ASN A 104 6.55 13.30 21.32
N GLY A 105 7.39 12.55 22.03
CA GLY A 105 8.67 13.06 22.51
C GLY A 105 9.65 13.45 21.39
N PRO A 106 10.56 14.40 21.63
CA PRO A 106 11.51 14.91 20.64
C PRO A 106 12.42 13.83 20.06
N GLY A 107 12.76 12.80 20.83
CA GLY A 107 13.51 11.64 20.34
C GLY A 107 12.80 10.88 19.20
N GLN A 108 11.46 10.80 19.21
CA GLN A 108 10.71 10.16 18.12
C GLN A 108 10.70 11.03 16.86
N ALA A 109 10.49 12.34 17.00
CA ALA A 109 10.60 13.28 15.89
C ALA A 109 11.99 13.20 15.25
N HIS A 110 13.04 13.21 16.07
CA HIS A 110 14.42 13.10 15.61
C HIS A 110 14.68 11.81 14.82
N ARG A 111 14.21 10.66 15.30
CA ARG A 111 14.36 9.37 14.59
C ARG A 111 13.73 9.41 13.20
N HIS A 112 12.52 9.96 13.06
CA HIS A 112 11.89 10.10 11.75
C HIS A 112 12.70 11.01 10.81
N VAL A 113 13.23 12.12 11.33
CA VAL A 113 14.09 13.03 10.56
C VAL A 113 15.37 12.34 10.10
N LEU A 114 16.01 11.51 10.93
CA LEU A 114 17.20 10.75 10.53
C LEU A 114 16.91 9.83 9.34
N MET A 115 15.74 9.18 9.33
CA MET A 115 15.32 8.32 8.22
C MET A 115 15.05 9.13 6.94
N LEU A 116 14.45 10.31 7.07
CA LEU A 116 14.21 11.22 5.94
C LEU A 116 15.51 11.78 5.36
N ARG A 117 16.51 12.10 6.21
CA ARG A 117 17.84 12.54 5.74
C ARG A 117 18.54 11.47 4.93
N LEU A 118 18.47 10.22 5.39
CA LEU A 118 19.03 9.07 4.68
C LEU A 118 18.34 8.88 3.32
N LEU A 119 17.00 8.93 3.32
CA LEU A 119 16.20 8.80 2.09
C LEU A 119 16.46 9.94 1.11
N ALA A 120 16.52 11.19 1.59
CA ALA A 120 16.80 12.37 0.76
C ALA A 120 18.20 12.29 0.12
N ALA A 121 19.20 11.77 0.84
CA ALA A 121 20.53 11.58 0.29
C ALA A 121 20.56 10.56 -0.85
N ASP A 122 19.87 9.42 -0.70
CA ASP A 122 19.80 8.40 -1.76
C ASP A 122 18.92 8.81 -2.96
N ALA A 123 17.92 9.66 -2.72
CA ALA A 123 17.05 10.23 -3.73
C ALA A 123 17.74 11.33 -4.57
N GLU A 124 18.84 11.89 -4.06
CA GLU A 124 19.64 12.95 -4.68
C GLU A 124 18.78 14.18 -5.04
N ASP A 125 18.48 14.40 -6.32
CA ASP A 125 17.69 15.53 -6.80
C ASP A 125 16.21 15.17 -7.01
N THR A 126 15.84 13.91 -6.74
CA THR A 126 14.45 13.44 -6.83
C THR A 126 13.62 14.02 -5.69
N PRO A 127 12.48 14.68 -5.96
CA PRO A 127 11.64 15.25 -4.92
C PRO A 127 10.91 14.16 -4.11
N PRO A 128 10.39 14.48 -2.90
CA PRO A 128 9.76 13.49 -2.03
C PRO A 128 8.55 12.76 -2.63
N TRP A 129 7.82 13.39 -3.55
CA TRP A 129 6.63 12.76 -4.13
C TRP A 129 6.94 11.78 -5.27
N ASP A 130 8.12 11.87 -5.88
CA ASP A 130 8.51 11.08 -7.07
C ASP A 130 9.49 9.95 -6.73
N LEU A 131 9.31 9.34 -5.55
CA LEU A 131 10.20 8.30 -5.06
C LEU A 131 10.04 6.97 -5.83
N ASP A 132 11.16 6.41 -6.27
CA ASP A 132 11.19 5.08 -6.87
C ASP A 132 11.37 3.95 -5.81
N PRO A 133 10.89 2.72 -6.11
CA PRO A 133 11.07 1.55 -5.25
C PRO A 133 12.53 1.23 -4.89
N GLY A 134 13.45 1.48 -5.82
CA GLY A 134 14.87 1.18 -5.67
C GLY A 134 15.51 2.06 -4.61
N THR A 135 15.24 3.36 -4.62
CA THR A 135 15.70 4.31 -3.59
C THR A 135 15.17 3.93 -2.22
N VAL A 136 13.87 3.66 -2.10
CA VAL A 136 13.28 3.21 -0.81
C VAL A 136 13.96 1.95 -0.30
N ARG A 137 14.19 0.97 -1.19
CA ARG A 137 14.83 -0.30 -0.81
C ARG A 137 16.29 -0.12 -0.43
N ARG A 138 17.08 0.66 -1.17
CA ARG A 138 18.49 0.93 -0.86
C ARG A 138 18.63 1.66 0.47
N SER A 139 17.88 2.72 0.67
CA SER A 139 17.83 3.48 1.93
C SER A 139 17.42 2.61 3.13
N TYR A 140 16.42 1.73 2.96
CA TYR A 140 16.05 0.76 3.98
C TYR A 140 17.20 -0.19 4.33
N ASN A 141 17.94 -0.69 3.34
CA ASN A 141 19.08 -1.58 3.57
C ASN A 141 20.29 -0.85 4.18
N ALA A 142 20.47 0.44 3.88
CA ALA A 142 21.46 1.26 4.56
C ALA A 142 21.11 1.40 6.06
N ALA A 143 19.84 1.68 6.39
CA ALA A 143 19.37 1.70 7.76
C ALA A 143 19.49 0.33 8.45
N LEU A 144 19.30 -0.77 7.70
CA LEU A 144 19.44 -2.14 8.22
C LEU A 144 20.89 -2.47 8.59
N THR A 145 21.87 -1.95 7.86
CA THR A 145 23.30 -2.22 8.10
C THR A 145 23.92 -1.32 9.16
N LYS A 146 23.29 -0.19 9.51
CA LYS A 146 23.79 0.76 10.51
C LYS A 146 23.89 0.19 11.93
N GLY A 147 23.07 -0.81 12.28
CA GLY A 147 23.10 -1.38 13.62
C GLY A 147 22.58 -2.81 13.71
N LEU A 148 23.11 -3.56 14.67
CA LEU A 148 22.83 -4.99 14.89
C LEU A 148 21.37 -5.28 15.29
N SER A 149 20.65 -4.29 15.85
CA SER A 149 19.27 -4.45 16.32
C SER A 149 18.22 -4.35 15.21
N GLY A 150 18.61 -3.84 14.03
CA GLY A 150 17.68 -3.48 12.95
C GLY A 150 16.65 -2.41 13.33
N LYS A 151 16.83 -1.72 14.48
CA LYS A 151 15.90 -0.68 14.96
C LYS A 151 15.74 0.43 13.94
N ASP A 152 16.83 0.92 13.36
CA ASP A 152 16.82 1.98 12.36
C ASP A 152 16.03 1.57 11.11
N ALA A 153 16.17 0.32 10.65
CA ALA A 153 15.35 -0.19 9.54
C ALA A 153 13.84 -0.21 9.87
N LEU A 154 13.47 -0.51 11.12
CA LEU A 154 12.06 -0.45 11.55
C LEU A 154 11.56 0.99 11.65
N ASP A 155 12.37 1.90 12.18
CA ASP A 155 12.05 3.31 12.25
C ASP A 155 11.93 3.90 10.83
N PHE A 156 12.78 3.46 9.88
CA PHE A 156 12.69 3.77 8.46
C PHE A 156 11.36 3.32 7.87
N LYS A 157 11.05 2.02 8.01
CA LYS A 157 9.80 1.43 7.52
C LYS A 157 8.57 2.13 8.11
N THR A 158 8.63 2.47 9.40
CA THR A 158 7.57 3.20 10.10
C THR A 158 7.42 4.63 9.55
N THR A 159 8.53 5.30 9.23
CA THR A 159 8.55 6.64 8.62
C THR A 159 7.87 6.61 7.24
N ILE A 160 8.23 5.64 6.40
CA ILE A 160 7.59 5.44 5.08
C ILE A 160 6.07 5.25 5.24
N ARG A 161 5.67 4.33 6.13
CA ARG A 161 4.25 4.04 6.37
C ARG A 161 3.46 5.25 6.87
N LEU A 162 4.02 6.01 7.82
CA LEU A 162 3.31 7.10 8.49
C LEU A 162 3.16 8.35 7.62
N TYR A 163 4.18 8.70 6.84
CA TYR A 163 4.18 9.93 6.06
C TYR A 163 3.87 9.67 4.61
N PHE A 164 4.56 8.74 3.95
CA PHE A 164 4.35 8.54 2.53
C PHE A 164 3.05 7.79 2.25
N ASP A 165 2.85 6.62 2.87
CA ASP A 165 1.68 5.78 2.55
C ASP A 165 0.39 6.28 3.20
N ARG A 166 0.44 6.68 4.48
CA ARG A 166 -0.77 7.11 5.20
C ARG A 166 -1.24 8.50 4.80
N ARG A 167 -0.33 9.42 4.45
CA ARG A 167 -0.70 10.78 4.00
C ARG A 167 -0.67 10.93 2.49
N ASP A 168 -0.37 9.86 1.76
CA ASP A 168 -0.38 9.83 0.30
C ASP A 168 0.51 10.96 -0.27
N LEU A 169 1.73 11.06 0.27
CA LEU A 169 2.69 12.12 -0.08
C LEU A 169 3.50 11.81 -1.34
N ALA A 170 3.55 10.54 -1.76
CA ALA A 170 4.22 10.10 -2.98
C ALA A 170 3.22 9.59 -4.00
N ASP A 171 3.56 9.78 -5.27
CA ASP A 171 2.72 9.38 -6.40
C ASP A 171 2.68 7.85 -6.55
N LEU A 172 3.75 7.15 -6.11
CA LEU A 172 3.76 5.69 -6.01
C LEU A 172 3.18 5.23 -4.65
N PRO A 173 2.07 4.47 -4.61
CA PRO A 173 1.49 4.02 -3.36
C PRO A 173 2.21 2.80 -2.75
N ALA A 174 2.04 2.63 -1.44
CA ALA A 174 2.49 1.48 -0.66
C ALA A 174 4.01 1.28 -0.70
N LEU A 175 4.77 2.38 -0.58
CA LEU A 175 6.23 2.38 -0.53
C LEU A 175 6.79 1.50 0.58
N GLU A 176 6.06 1.31 1.69
CA GLU A 176 6.46 0.43 2.80
C GLU A 176 6.76 -1.00 2.31
N ARG A 177 6.08 -1.48 1.25
CA ARG A 177 6.28 -2.83 0.69
C ARG A 177 7.67 -3.03 0.07
N HIS A 178 8.36 -1.94 -0.26
CA HIS A 178 9.70 -1.96 -0.84
C HIS A 178 10.81 -1.92 0.22
N CYS A 179 10.45 -1.78 1.50
CA CYS A 179 11.34 -1.95 2.66
C CYS A 179 11.67 -3.44 2.88
N VAL A 180 12.41 -4.02 1.92
CA VAL A 180 12.78 -5.44 1.87
C VAL A 180 14.29 -5.56 1.82
N ALA A 181 14.83 -6.44 2.66
CA ALA A 181 16.26 -6.70 2.66
C ALA A 181 16.75 -7.21 1.29
N PHE A 182 17.99 -6.89 0.95
CA PHE A 182 18.67 -7.56 -0.14
C PHE A 182 19.11 -8.96 0.28
N ALA A 183 19.20 -9.88 -0.69
CA ALA A 183 19.78 -11.19 -0.45
C ALA A 183 21.20 -11.03 0.13
N GLY A 184 21.49 -11.76 1.21
CA GLY A 184 22.78 -11.69 1.91
C GLY A 184 22.97 -10.51 2.88
N ILE A 185 22.08 -9.49 2.88
CA ILE A 185 22.17 -8.34 3.80
C ILE A 185 21.11 -8.47 4.88
N GLY A 186 21.53 -8.52 6.14
CA GLY A 186 20.62 -8.45 7.29
C GLY A 186 19.60 -9.59 7.38
N SER A 187 19.80 -10.71 6.68
CA SER A 187 18.94 -11.91 6.74
C SER A 187 18.90 -12.49 8.15
N GLU A 188 20.05 -12.53 8.82
CA GLU A 188 20.19 -13.05 10.18
C GLU A 188 19.63 -12.05 11.21
N VAL A 189 19.90 -10.74 11.04
CA VAL A 189 19.34 -9.67 11.88
C VAL A 189 17.81 -9.62 11.76
N MET A 190 17.28 -9.77 10.55
CA MET A 190 15.83 -9.86 10.34
C MET A 190 15.24 -11.17 10.86
N GLU A 191 15.89 -12.32 10.69
CA GLU A 191 15.38 -13.57 11.27
C GLU A 191 15.42 -13.52 12.80
N LEU A 192 16.52 -13.10 13.42
CA LEU A 192 16.60 -12.93 14.88
C LEU A 192 15.52 -11.99 15.42
N ARG A 193 15.21 -10.91 14.69
CA ARG A 193 14.15 -9.99 15.09
C ARG A 193 12.75 -10.48 14.73
N ARG A 194 12.58 -11.19 13.61
CA ARG A 194 11.32 -11.84 13.25
C ARG A 194 10.99 -12.90 14.28
N LEU A 195 11.98 -13.66 14.75
CA LEU A 195 11.88 -14.59 15.86
C LEU A 195 11.56 -13.84 17.17
N SER A 196 12.18 -12.69 17.44
CA SER A 196 11.88 -11.88 18.62
C SER A 196 10.47 -11.24 18.61
N GLN A 197 10.00 -10.74 17.46
CA GLN A 197 8.64 -10.21 17.29
C GLN A 197 7.61 -11.35 17.28
N ASN A 198 7.95 -12.50 16.70
CA ASN A 198 7.14 -13.70 16.72
C ASN A 198 7.30 -14.50 18.02
N ASN A 199 8.08 -14.07 19.01
CA ASN A 199 8.02 -14.70 20.34
C ASN A 199 6.68 -14.45 21.05
N HIS A 200 5.82 -13.61 20.48
CA HIS A 200 4.40 -13.58 20.84
C HIS A 200 3.57 -14.72 20.22
N HIS A 201 4.01 -15.42 19.17
CA HIS A 201 3.55 -16.75 18.72
C HIS A 201 4.51 -17.31 17.64
N SER A 202 5.35 -18.29 18.01
CA SER A 202 6.34 -18.86 17.08
C SER A 202 5.68 -19.44 15.82
N ARG A 203 6.38 -19.44 14.68
CA ARG A 203 5.85 -20.04 13.43
C ARG A 203 5.45 -21.51 13.62
N LEU A 204 6.18 -22.27 14.44
CA LEU A 204 5.82 -23.64 14.83
C LEU A 204 4.56 -23.68 15.70
N ALA A 205 4.36 -22.72 16.60
CA ALA A 205 3.11 -22.55 17.34
C ALA A 205 1.95 -22.14 16.42
N ILE A 206 2.19 -21.37 15.36
CA ILE A 206 1.18 -21.01 14.35
C ILE A 206 0.81 -22.23 13.49
N LEU A 207 1.80 -23.05 13.11
CA LEU A 207 1.59 -24.27 12.34
C LEU A 207 0.93 -25.38 13.18
N SER A 208 1.33 -25.56 14.44
CA SER A 208 0.67 -26.51 15.34
C SER A 208 -0.76 -26.09 15.67
N ARG A 209 -1.04 -24.78 15.71
CA ARG A 209 -2.39 -24.22 15.88
C ARG A 209 -3.21 -24.10 14.59
N LEU A 210 -2.71 -24.55 13.43
CA LEU A 210 -3.53 -24.60 12.20
C LEU A 210 -4.70 -25.58 12.36
N GLY A 211 -4.49 -26.71 13.05
CA GLY A 211 -5.56 -27.62 13.45
C GLY A 211 -6.56 -26.97 14.41
N ASP A 212 -6.03 -26.18 15.34
CA ASP A 212 -6.84 -25.42 16.32
C ASP A 212 -7.61 -24.23 15.72
N ARG A 213 -7.45 -23.89 14.43
CA ARG A 213 -8.25 -22.84 13.77
C ARG A 213 -9.67 -23.28 13.43
N ARG A 214 -10.02 -24.56 13.66
CA ARG A 214 -11.37 -25.08 13.50
C ARG A 214 -12.27 -24.87 14.71
N SER A 215 -11.75 -24.40 15.85
CA SER A 215 -12.59 -24.14 17.03
C SER A 215 -13.45 -22.89 16.83
N ALA A 216 -14.75 -23.02 17.08
CA ALA A 216 -15.75 -21.94 16.94
C ALA A 216 -15.39 -20.69 17.76
N GLU A 217 -14.64 -20.87 18.85
CA GLU A 217 -14.13 -19.81 19.73
C GLU A 217 -13.18 -18.81 19.06
N LYS A 218 -12.59 -19.16 17.92
CA LYS A 218 -11.70 -18.26 17.14
C LYS A 218 -12.42 -17.50 16.03
N LEU A 219 -13.69 -17.84 15.76
CA LEU A 219 -14.52 -17.00 14.91
C LEU A 219 -14.90 -15.74 15.71
N PRO A 220 -14.93 -14.57 15.06
CA PRO A 220 -15.44 -13.37 15.72
C PRO A 220 -16.87 -13.64 16.18
N ASP A 221 -17.18 -13.20 17.39
CA ASP A 221 -18.57 -13.16 17.86
C ASP A 221 -19.41 -12.25 16.95
N ARG A 222 -20.74 -12.32 17.09
CA ARG A 222 -21.68 -11.61 16.22
C ARG A 222 -21.42 -10.10 16.20
N ASP A 223 -21.09 -9.49 17.34
CA ASP A 223 -20.89 -8.05 17.45
C ASP A 223 -19.55 -7.64 16.83
N SER A 224 -18.50 -8.44 17.05
CA SER A 224 -17.22 -8.28 16.37
C SER A 224 -17.36 -8.41 14.85
N TYR A 225 -18.14 -9.38 14.38
CA TYR A 225 -18.41 -9.55 12.94
C TYR A 225 -19.20 -8.36 12.37
N ALA A 226 -20.26 -7.92 13.05
CA ALA A 226 -21.02 -6.74 12.65
C ALA A 226 -20.13 -5.49 12.55
N ARG A 227 -19.22 -5.31 13.51
CA ARG A 227 -18.26 -4.21 13.50
C ARG A 227 -17.29 -4.27 12.32
N ILE A 228 -16.83 -5.46 11.93
CA ILE A 228 -16.01 -5.63 10.72
C ILE A 228 -16.80 -5.23 9.48
N VAL A 229 -18.07 -5.64 9.38
CA VAL A 229 -18.95 -5.24 8.28
C VAL A 229 -19.10 -3.72 8.24
N ASP A 230 -19.39 -3.08 9.37
CA ASP A 230 -19.53 -1.61 9.45
C ASP A 230 -18.24 -0.90 9.05
N ILE A 231 -17.08 -1.34 9.54
CA ILE A 231 -15.78 -0.75 9.18
C ILE A 231 -15.58 -0.84 7.66
N VAL A 232 -15.74 -2.04 7.10
CA VAL A 232 -15.42 -2.28 5.69
C VAL A 232 -16.41 -1.58 4.76
N PHE A 233 -17.70 -1.55 5.10
CA PHE A 233 -18.74 -0.99 4.23
C PHE A 233 -19.01 0.50 4.45
N MET A 234 -18.84 1.02 5.67
CA MET A 234 -19.22 2.40 6.01
C MET A 234 -18.03 3.34 6.21
N MET A 235 -16.87 2.85 6.64
CA MET A 235 -15.71 3.72 6.83
C MET A 235 -14.99 4.03 5.52
N GLN A 236 -14.40 5.22 5.45
CA GLN A 236 -13.51 5.59 4.36
C GLN A 236 -12.12 5.01 4.59
N PRO A 237 -11.54 4.28 3.61
CA PRO A 237 -10.19 3.75 3.71
C PRO A 237 -9.18 4.90 3.79
N GLN A 238 -8.25 4.81 4.75
CA GLN A 238 -7.34 5.91 5.07
C GLN A 238 -6.14 5.99 4.11
N ASN A 239 -5.76 4.88 3.50
CA ASN A 239 -4.62 4.80 2.58
C ASN A 239 -4.88 3.78 1.47
N PHE A 240 -3.96 3.70 0.50
CA PHE A 240 -4.07 2.75 -0.62
C PHE A 240 -4.19 1.30 -0.16
N SER A 241 -3.40 0.87 0.84
CA SER A 241 -3.47 -0.50 1.35
C SER A 241 -4.83 -0.82 1.95
N ASP A 242 -5.42 0.12 2.69
CA ASP A 242 -6.78 0.00 3.23
C ASP A 242 -7.81 -0.08 2.11
N ARG A 243 -7.64 0.70 1.02
CA ARG A 243 -8.53 0.60 -0.16
C ARG A 243 -8.52 -0.81 -0.75
N ILE A 244 -7.34 -1.40 -0.93
CA ILE A 244 -7.19 -2.76 -1.45
C ILE A 244 -7.80 -3.79 -0.48
N ARG A 245 -7.49 -3.68 0.83
CA ARG A 245 -8.05 -4.57 1.86
C ARG A 245 -9.56 -4.48 1.94
N PHE A 246 -10.12 -3.28 1.94
CA PHE A 246 -11.57 -3.07 2.00
C PHE A 246 -12.23 -3.67 0.76
N CYS A 247 -11.68 -3.46 -0.44
CA CYS A 247 -12.19 -4.08 -1.66
C CYS A 247 -12.14 -5.61 -1.59
N ALA A 248 -11.02 -6.18 -1.14
CA ALA A 248 -10.87 -7.62 -1.01
C ALA A 248 -11.86 -8.21 0.01
N ILE A 249 -12.00 -7.59 1.18
CA ILE A 249 -12.91 -8.05 2.24
C ILE A 249 -14.38 -7.90 1.81
N LYS A 250 -14.76 -6.82 1.11
CA LYS A 250 -16.11 -6.69 0.52
C LYS A 250 -16.43 -7.87 -0.39
N LYS A 251 -15.50 -8.23 -1.30
CA LYS A 251 -15.68 -9.37 -2.20
C LYS A 251 -15.80 -10.69 -1.42
N MET A 252 -14.97 -10.91 -0.39
CA MET A 252 -15.06 -12.09 0.47
C MET A 252 -16.41 -12.18 1.20
N ILE A 253 -16.92 -11.07 1.76
CA ILE A 253 -18.21 -11.04 2.47
C ILE A 253 -19.39 -11.21 1.53
N ILE A 254 -19.39 -10.53 0.37
CA ILE A 254 -20.53 -10.54 -0.58
C ILE A 254 -20.64 -11.88 -1.29
N LEU A 255 -19.52 -12.44 -1.74
CA LEU A 255 -19.48 -13.62 -2.60
C LEU A 255 -19.18 -14.91 -1.84
N GLY A 256 -18.71 -14.82 -0.59
CA GLY A 256 -18.28 -15.98 0.19
C GLY A 256 -16.95 -16.56 -0.29
N LEU A 257 -16.17 -15.78 -1.04
CA LEU A 257 -14.87 -16.20 -1.57
C LEU A 257 -13.79 -16.20 -0.50
N ARG A 258 -12.80 -17.08 -0.68
CA ARG A 258 -11.57 -17.09 0.12
C ARG A 258 -10.60 -16.00 -0.33
N SER A 259 -9.66 -15.68 0.54
CA SER A 259 -8.62 -14.69 0.26
C SER A 259 -7.83 -15.00 -1.01
N GLU A 260 -7.50 -16.27 -1.25
CA GLU A 260 -6.74 -16.72 -2.41
C GLU A 260 -7.54 -16.57 -3.71
N GLU A 261 -8.83 -16.86 -3.67
CA GLU A 261 -9.75 -16.74 -4.81
C GLU A 261 -9.93 -15.27 -5.21
N VAL A 262 -9.99 -14.36 -4.23
CA VAL A 262 -10.12 -12.91 -4.46
C VAL A 262 -8.82 -12.29 -4.95
N LEU A 263 -7.67 -12.68 -4.38
CA LEU A 263 -6.36 -12.14 -4.75
C LEU A 263 -5.84 -12.69 -6.07
N GLY A 264 -6.25 -13.91 -6.44
CA GLY A 264 -5.90 -14.54 -7.71
C GLY A 264 -6.84 -14.17 -8.86
N ALA A 265 -7.93 -13.45 -8.61
CA ALA A 265 -8.93 -13.15 -9.63
C ALA A 265 -8.29 -12.45 -10.87
N PRO A 266 -8.73 -12.78 -12.09
CA PRO A 266 -8.20 -12.17 -13.30
C PRO A 266 -8.47 -10.66 -13.36
N ALA A 267 -7.70 -9.93 -14.15
CA ALA A 267 -7.84 -8.46 -14.23
C ALA A 267 -9.25 -8.03 -14.68
N ASP A 268 -9.87 -8.81 -15.55
CA ASP A 268 -11.24 -8.70 -16.05
C ASP A 268 -12.24 -9.56 -15.25
N CYS A 269 -12.02 -9.67 -13.94
CA CYS A 269 -12.83 -10.51 -13.05
C CYS A 269 -14.32 -10.14 -12.96
N LEU A 270 -14.77 -9.01 -13.49
CA LEU A 270 -16.16 -8.61 -13.46
C LEU A 270 -16.74 -8.59 -14.88
N ALA A 271 -17.64 -9.51 -15.19
CA ALA A 271 -18.27 -9.64 -16.50
C ALA A 271 -19.79 -9.56 -16.39
N TRP A 272 -20.45 -9.07 -17.44
CA TRP A 272 -21.90 -9.21 -17.56
C TRP A 272 -22.24 -10.58 -18.12
N ARG A 273 -23.32 -11.16 -17.61
CA ARG A 273 -23.91 -12.40 -18.10
C ARG A 273 -25.36 -12.15 -18.44
N ASP A 274 -25.71 -12.46 -19.68
CA ASP A 274 -27.05 -12.29 -20.22
C ASP A 274 -27.79 -13.63 -20.18
N TYR A 275 -29.06 -13.58 -19.76
CA TYR A 275 -29.93 -14.74 -19.68
C TYR A 275 -31.12 -14.57 -20.61
N PHE A 276 -31.37 -15.63 -21.35
CA PHE A 276 -32.48 -15.74 -22.27
C PHE A 276 -33.35 -16.91 -21.82
N ASP A 277 -34.65 -16.79 -22.08
CA ASP A 277 -35.59 -17.89 -21.93
C ASP A 277 -35.40 -18.94 -23.03
N ALA A 278 -36.18 -20.01 -22.97
CA ALA A 278 -36.15 -21.08 -23.97
C ALA A 278 -36.51 -20.59 -25.40
N ASP A 279 -37.18 -19.44 -25.51
CA ASP A 279 -37.60 -18.83 -26.77
C ASP A 279 -36.56 -17.81 -27.28
N GLY A 280 -35.41 -17.67 -26.61
CA GLY A 280 -34.35 -16.70 -26.95
C GLY A 280 -34.67 -15.26 -26.55
N THR A 281 -35.75 -15.01 -25.83
CA THR A 281 -36.14 -13.69 -25.33
C THR A 281 -35.47 -13.41 -23.98
N ALA A 282 -35.11 -12.15 -23.71
CA ALA A 282 -34.48 -11.77 -22.46
C ALA A 282 -35.33 -12.19 -21.24
N ALA A 283 -34.74 -12.97 -20.32
CA ALA A 283 -35.50 -13.68 -19.28
C ALA A 283 -36.36 -12.79 -18.37
N GLY A 284 -36.00 -11.51 -18.22
CA GLY A 284 -36.76 -10.52 -17.44
C GLY A 284 -38.09 -10.10 -18.02
N THR A 285 -38.38 -10.34 -19.30
CA THR A 285 -39.72 -10.10 -19.85
C THR A 285 -40.78 -11.02 -19.25
N LYS A 286 -40.35 -12.18 -18.72
CA LYS A 286 -41.20 -13.18 -18.04
C LYS A 286 -40.96 -13.25 -16.53
N GLY A 287 -40.40 -12.19 -15.94
CA GLY A 287 -40.14 -12.09 -14.49
C GLY A 287 -38.83 -12.72 -14.02
N GLY A 288 -37.96 -13.18 -14.93
CA GLY A 288 -36.61 -13.63 -14.62
C GLY A 288 -35.59 -12.49 -14.51
N VAL A 289 -34.30 -12.81 -14.46
CA VAL A 289 -33.22 -11.83 -14.51
C VAL A 289 -32.60 -11.88 -15.91
N SER A 290 -32.75 -10.83 -16.72
CA SER A 290 -32.18 -10.79 -18.08
C SER A 290 -30.67 -10.63 -18.10
N ARG A 291 -30.09 -10.00 -17.08
CA ARG A 291 -28.67 -9.64 -17.04
C ARG A 291 -28.20 -9.55 -15.59
N GLU A 292 -27.03 -10.12 -15.31
CA GLU A 292 -26.36 -10.01 -14.01
C GLU A 292 -24.86 -9.80 -14.15
N HIS A 293 -24.22 -9.27 -13.11
CA HIS A 293 -22.76 -9.32 -13.05
C HIS A 293 -22.33 -10.69 -12.52
N ALA A 294 -21.36 -11.30 -13.17
CA ALA A 294 -20.64 -12.47 -12.70
C ALA A 294 -19.22 -12.06 -12.28
N PHE A 295 -18.77 -12.59 -11.16
CA PHE A 295 -17.39 -12.47 -10.71
C PHE A 295 -16.62 -13.73 -11.10
N ARG A 296 -15.58 -13.59 -11.93
CA ARG A 296 -14.66 -14.65 -12.34
C ARG A 296 -13.51 -14.76 -11.34
N PHE A 297 -13.15 -15.97 -10.97
CA PHE A 297 -12.07 -16.26 -10.02
C PHE A 297 -11.49 -17.65 -10.26
N PHE A 298 -10.33 -17.93 -9.67
CA PHE A 298 -9.74 -19.27 -9.69
C PHE A 298 -10.10 -20.02 -8.41
N ALA A 299 -10.87 -21.10 -8.52
CA ALA A 299 -11.27 -21.92 -7.38
C ALA A 299 -10.06 -22.69 -6.85
N ALA A 300 -9.78 -22.54 -5.55
CA ALA A 300 -8.72 -23.30 -4.88
C ALA A 300 -9.26 -24.65 -4.37
N LYS A 301 -8.38 -25.67 -4.35
CA LYS A 301 -8.63 -27.01 -3.78
C LYS A 301 -9.71 -27.83 -4.51
N GLN A 302 -9.59 -28.00 -5.82
CA GLN A 302 -10.30 -29.09 -6.49
C GLN A 302 -9.46 -30.38 -6.36
N PRO A 303 -10.04 -31.53 -6.02
CA PRO A 303 -9.33 -32.80 -6.04
C PRO A 303 -8.88 -33.08 -7.47
N THR A 304 -7.58 -33.26 -7.67
CA THR A 304 -7.05 -33.80 -8.93
C THR A 304 -7.54 -35.24 -9.05
N GLN A 305 -7.97 -35.66 -10.25
CA GLN A 305 -8.30 -37.07 -10.51
C GLN A 305 -7.07 -37.99 -10.43
N GLU A 306 -5.86 -37.43 -10.35
CA GLU A 306 -4.61 -38.17 -10.21
C GLU A 306 -4.00 -37.91 -8.82
N GLU A 307 -3.97 -38.95 -7.98
CA GLU A 307 -3.39 -38.96 -6.62
C GLU A 307 -1.86 -38.74 -6.58
N SER A 308 -1.18 -38.57 -7.72
CA SER A 308 0.28 -38.60 -7.83
C SER A 308 0.97 -37.24 -7.96
N THR A 309 0.23 -36.13 -8.04
CA THR A 309 0.84 -34.79 -8.07
C THR A 309 0.38 -33.94 -6.90
N ASP A 310 1.33 -33.54 -6.06
CA ASP A 310 1.18 -32.56 -4.97
C ASP A 310 0.97 -31.13 -5.53
N GLY A 311 0.11 -31.03 -6.55
CA GLY A 311 -0.17 -29.84 -7.34
C GLY A 311 -1.61 -29.40 -7.17
N LYS A 312 -1.82 -28.21 -6.62
CA LYS A 312 -3.14 -27.57 -6.62
C LYS A 312 -3.38 -26.98 -8.00
N VAL A 313 -4.19 -27.64 -8.83
CA VAL A 313 -4.66 -27.07 -10.09
C VAL A 313 -5.72 -26.01 -9.78
N LEU A 314 -5.55 -24.82 -10.38
CA LEU A 314 -6.49 -23.72 -10.30
C LEU A 314 -7.42 -23.77 -11.50
N PHE A 315 -8.73 -23.88 -11.26
CA PHE A 315 -9.73 -23.84 -12.32
C PHE A 315 -10.44 -22.49 -12.29
N GLU A 316 -10.56 -21.87 -13.46
CA GLU A 316 -11.36 -20.66 -13.60
C GLU A 316 -12.84 -21.02 -13.43
N THR A 317 -13.53 -20.25 -12.61
CA THR A 317 -14.97 -20.37 -12.37
C THR A 317 -15.59 -18.99 -12.24
N SER A 318 -16.92 -18.92 -12.17
CA SER A 318 -17.64 -17.67 -11.97
C SER A 318 -18.83 -17.84 -11.04
N GLN A 319 -19.15 -16.78 -10.30
CA GLN A 319 -20.32 -16.71 -9.43
C GLN A 319 -21.10 -15.42 -9.66
N SER A 320 -22.41 -15.53 -9.65
CA SER A 320 -23.34 -14.40 -9.76
C SER A 320 -23.18 -13.43 -8.60
N VAL A 321 -23.04 -12.15 -8.90
CA VAL A 321 -23.06 -11.06 -7.92
C VAL A 321 -24.52 -10.70 -7.64
N PRO A 322 -25.00 -10.83 -6.38
CA PRO A 322 -26.37 -10.49 -6.04
C PRO A 322 -26.73 -9.05 -6.45
N GLN A 323 -27.91 -8.83 -7.03
CA GLN A 323 -28.31 -7.53 -7.60
C GLN A 323 -28.09 -6.35 -6.64
N ARG A 324 -28.43 -6.52 -5.36
CA ARG A 324 -28.25 -5.50 -4.30
C ARG A 324 -26.78 -5.08 -4.07
N PHE A 325 -25.82 -5.85 -4.57
CA PHE A 325 -24.39 -5.63 -4.36
C PHE A 325 -23.59 -5.36 -5.65
N GLN A 326 -24.26 -5.24 -6.80
CA GLN A 326 -23.58 -4.98 -8.08
C GLN A 326 -22.73 -3.69 -8.05
N GLY A 327 -23.13 -2.67 -7.28
CA GLY A 327 -22.33 -1.46 -7.05
C GLY A 327 -21.13 -1.66 -6.09
N GLY A 328 -21.21 -2.62 -5.17
CA GLY A 328 -20.17 -2.89 -4.16
C GLY A 328 -19.02 -3.76 -4.66
N CYS A 329 -19.23 -4.52 -5.76
CA CYS A 329 -18.20 -5.36 -6.39
C CYS A 329 -17.37 -4.62 -7.45
N ARG A 330 -17.81 -3.44 -7.90
CA ARG A 330 -17.04 -2.56 -8.80
C ARG A 330 -15.91 -1.89 -8.02
N GLY A 331 -14.80 -2.62 -7.84
CA GLY A 331 -13.52 -2.04 -7.46
C GLY A 331 -12.92 -1.24 -8.62
N TYR A 332 -12.15 -0.20 -8.29
CA TYR A 332 -11.52 0.79 -9.17
C TYR A 332 -10.92 0.20 -10.46
N GLY A 333 -11.72 0.17 -11.53
CA GLY A 333 -11.28 0.14 -12.92
C GLY A 333 -11.60 1.50 -13.51
N GLY A 334 -10.60 2.18 -14.07
CA GLY A 334 -10.71 3.55 -14.55
C GLY A 334 -11.86 3.76 -15.55
N GLY A 335 -12.50 4.92 -15.47
CA GLY A 335 -13.48 5.36 -16.45
C GLY A 335 -14.43 6.40 -15.88
N ASN A 336 -14.24 7.66 -16.26
CA ASN A 336 -15.24 8.72 -16.17
C ASN A 336 -16.58 8.21 -16.73
N ALA A 337 -17.51 7.80 -15.87
CA ALA A 337 -18.91 7.73 -16.25
C ALA A 337 -19.47 9.14 -16.11
N ARG A 338 -19.28 9.96 -17.16
CA ARG A 338 -20.18 11.07 -17.41
C ARG A 338 -21.58 10.47 -17.54
N ALA A 339 -22.46 10.88 -16.64
CA ALA A 339 -23.87 10.86 -16.90
C ALA A 339 -24.12 11.68 -18.16
N ASP A 340 -24.70 11.07 -19.19
CA ASP A 340 -25.60 11.72 -20.13
C ASP A 340 -26.45 10.62 -20.78
N GLY A 341 -27.75 10.90 -20.86
CA GLY A 341 -28.78 9.94 -21.20
C GLY A 341 -29.06 9.82 -22.69
N SER A 342 -30.17 9.12 -22.94
CA SER A 342 -31.00 9.06 -24.16
C SER A 342 -30.47 8.31 -25.39
N GLY A 343 -31.20 7.25 -25.75
CA GLY A 343 -31.27 6.71 -27.12
C GLY A 343 -31.41 5.19 -27.20
N PRO A 344 -32.55 4.63 -27.67
CA PRO A 344 -32.70 3.19 -27.85
C PRO A 344 -31.96 2.74 -29.11
N GLN A 345 -31.01 1.80 -28.97
CA GLN A 345 -30.37 1.18 -30.13
C GLN A 345 -31.27 0.07 -30.68
N THR A 346 -31.80 0.33 -31.87
CA THR A 346 -32.50 -0.60 -32.74
C THR A 346 -31.56 -1.71 -33.23
N HIS A 347 -32.01 -2.97 -33.12
CA HIS A 347 -31.39 -4.12 -33.76
C HIS A 347 -31.40 -3.98 -35.30
N PRO A 348 -30.34 -4.42 -36.02
CA PRO A 348 -30.48 -4.76 -37.42
C PRO A 348 -31.00 -6.20 -37.57
N ALA A 349 -32.08 -6.34 -38.35
CA ALA A 349 -32.67 -7.61 -38.78
C ALA A 349 -31.76 -8.34 -39.80
N PRO A 350 -31.92 -9.66 -39.97
CA PRO A 350 -31.05 -10.47 -40.81
C PRO A 350 -31.43 -10.38 -42.29
N ILE A 351 -30.43 -10.32 -43.17
CA ILE A 351 -30.63 -10.44 -44.61
C ILE A 351 -30.69 -11.93 -44.96
N SER A 352 -31.85 -12.38 -45.44
CA SER A 352 -32.05 -13.67 -46.10
C SER A 352 -32.23 -13.44 -47.60
N HIS A 353 -31.47 -14.18 -48.41
CA HIS A 353 -31.69 -14.65 -49.79
C HIS A 353 -30.36 -15.32 -50.19
N GLY A 354 -30.25 -16.51 -50.76
CA GLY A 354 -31.17 -17.50 -51.30
C GLY A 354 -30.32 -18.46 -52.15
N THR A 355 -30.30 -19.73 -51.77
CA THR A 355 -30.33 -20.93 -52.62
C THR A 355 -29.29 -21.20 -53.74
N ALA A 356 -28.68 -22.40 -53.59
CA ALA A 356 -28.17 -23.36 -54.60
C ALA A 356 -26.86 -23.09 -55.36
N ALA A 357 -25.86 -23.96 -55.14
CA ALA A 357 -25.57 -25.09 -56.04
C ALA A 357 -24.42 -25.99 -55.53
N SER A 358 -24.69 -27.30 -55.53
CA SER A 358 -23.83 -28.46 -55.86
C SER A 358 -22.30 -28.38 -55.72
N GLY A 359 -21.70 -29.36 -55.03
CA GLY A 359 -20.26 -29.61 -55.10
C GLY A 359 -19.75 -30.68 -54.11
N VAL A 360 -19.84 -31.94 -54.51
CA VAL A 360 -19.26 -33.12 -53.86
C VAL A 360 -17.73 -33.14 -54.02
N LEU A 361 -16.98 -33.61 -53.00
CA LEU A 361 -15.78 -34.50 -53.00
C LEU A 361 -14.97 -34.25 -51.71
N ARG A 362 -14.93 -35.18 -50.73
CA ARG A 362 -13.92 -36.25 -50.51
C ARG A 362 -12.46 -35.70 -50.61
N ASN A 363 -11.58 -35.85 -49.62
CA ASN A 363 -11.34 -36.93 -48.65
C ASN A 363 -11.23 -36.43 -47.20
#